data_AF-A0A4Q2EF66-F1
#
_entry.id   AF-A0A4Q2EF66-F1
#
_cell.length_a   1.000
_cell.length_b   1.000
_cell.length_c   1.000
_cell.angle_alpha   90.00
_cell.angle_beta   90.00
_cell.angle_gamma   90.00
#
_symmetry.space_group_name_H-M   'P 1'
#
loop_
_entity.id
_entity.type
_entity.pdbx_description
1 polymer ?
#
loop_
_entity_poly.entity_id
_entity_poly.type
_entity_poly.pdbx_seq_one_letter_code
_entity_poly.pdbx_strand_id
1 'polypeptide(L)'
;MALETAVRGRAPLISPTDLDERLARGERIQIVDVRAAKDYAKSHLPGAVNIPLADLRRRVGELDPQAPTVTYCNKGVTGNAAQNVLLALGLAEVMNLSGGNSTYQTHTRQMQRAISLPSTIKPSHLPHVLFLCVHNAGKSQMAGALMRHLYGDRIVVTTAGTGPDDAVDDASARIVAELGASTAGEHPKAVTAAMLDAADRIILIGPDVQLNPPEPLADRVERWPIHDPADDGIEGDERTRNIRDQIANRVHALATELTS
;
A
#
# COMPACT_ATOMS: atom_id res chain seq x y z
N MET A 1 -11.54 9.38 32.30
CA MET A 1 -11.94 10.78 32.58
C MET A 1 -12.75 11.31 31.40
N ALA A 2 -14.01 11.68 31.59
CA ALA A 2 -14.85 12.28 30.53
C ALA A 2 -14.35 13.67 30.04
N LEU A 3 -13.41 14.27 30.78
CA LEU A 3 -12.78 15.55 30.45
C LEU A 3 -11.67 15.46 29.40
N GLU A 4 -11.05 14.30 29.15
CA GLU A 4 -10.02 14.18 28.09
C GLU A 4 -10.62 14.24 26.68
N THR A 5 -11.82 13.70 26.50
CA THR A 5 -12.55 13.71 25.21
C THR A 5 -12.98 15.12 24.80
N ALA A 6 -13.20 16.01 25.77
CA ALA A 6 -13.59 17.41 25.53
C ALA A 6 -12.44 18.29 25.02
N VAL A 7 -11.18 17.94 25.30
CA VAL A 7 -10.01 18.80 25.00
C VAL A 7 -9.55 18.69 23.54
N ARG A 8 -9.94 17.65 22.79
CA ARG A 8 -9.47 17.45 21.40
C ARG A 8 -10.39 17.99 20.29
N GLY A 9 -11.51 18.63 20.61
CA GLY A 9 -12.29 19.47 19.68
C GLY A 9 -12.83 18.83 18.39
N ARG A 10 -12.64 17.52 18.17
CA ARG A 10 -13.18 16.76 17.03
C ARG A 10 -13.72 15.44 17.54
N ALA A 11 -14.97 15.14 17.18
CA ALA A 11 -15.54 13.83 17.42
C ALA A 11 -14.61 12.74 16.83
N PRO A 12 -14.26 11.69 17.58
CA PRO A 12 -13.28 10.69 17.12
C PRO A 12 -13.69 10.11 15.76
N LEU A 13 -12.80 10.18 14.78
CA LEU A 13 -12.99 9.61 13.45
C LEU A 13 -12.02 8.44 13.29
N ILE A 14 -12.47 7.34 12.70
CA ILE A 14 -11.62 6.19 12.37
C ILE A 14 -11.67 5.94 10.86
N SER A 15 -10.53 5.68 10.23
CA SER A 15 -10.49 5.29 8.82
C SER A 15 -10.80 3.79 8.66
N PRO A 16 -11.20 3.32 7.47
CA PRO A 16 -11.32 1.88 7.20
C PRO A 16 -10.04 1.11 7.51
N THR A 17 -8.88 1.63 7.11
CA THR A 17 -7.57 1.02 7.38
C THR A 17 -7.30 0.87 8.87
N ASP A 18 -7.47 1.94 9.64
CA ASP A 18 -7.22 1.91 11.10
C ASP A 18 -8.20 0.96 11.82
N LEU A 19 -9.45 0.87 11.34
CA LEU A 19 -10.44 -0.05 11.89
C LEU A 19 -10.02 -1.50 11.64
N ASP A 20 -9.68 -1.85 10.40
CA ASP A 20 -9.26 -3.20 10.05
C ASP A 20 -7.97 -3.60 10.78
N GLU A 21 -7.01 -2.69 10.95
CA GLU A 21 -5.80 -2.93 11.76
C GLU A 21 -6.11 -3.21 13.24
N ARG A 22 -7.03 -2.45 13.84
CA ARG A 22 -7.44 -2.68 15.24
C ARG A 22 -8.13 -4.03 15.40
N LEU A 23 -9.04 -4.36 14.49
CA LEU A 23 -9.71 -5.66 14.47
C LEU A 23 -8.70 -6.81 14.26
N ALA A 24 -7.72 -6.64 13.37
CA ALA A 24 -6.66 -7.62 13.13
C ALA A 24 -5.75 -7.84 14.35
N ARG A 25 -5.53 -6.81 15.18
CA ARG A 25 -4.85 -6.92 16.48
C ARG A 25 -5.70 -7.62 17.55
N GLY A 26 -6.92 -8.06 17.23
CA GLY A 26 -7.82 -8.74 18.14
C GLY A 26 -8.54 -7.80 19.11
N GLU A 27 -8.56 -6.49 18.81
CA GLU A 27 -9.28 -5.53 19.63
C GLU A 27 -10.79 -5.74 19.54
N ARG A 28 -11.47 -5.76 20.70
CA ARG A 28 -12.92 -5.92 20.76
C ARG A 28 -13.62 -4.59 20.52
N ILE A 29 -14.01 -4.35 19.27
CA ILE A 29 -14.73 -3.14 18.85
C ILE A 29 -16.15 -3.50 18.44
N GLN A 30 -17.13 -2.76 18.95
CA GLN A 30 -18.53 -2.89 18.57
C GLN A 30 -18.82 -2.04 17.32
N ILE A 31 -19.22 -2.66 16.22
CA ILE A 31 -19.51 -1.94 14.97
C ILE A 31 -21.03 -1.79 14.83
N VAL A 32 -21.51 -0.55 14.70
CA VAL A 32 -22.94 -0.23 14.67
C VAL A 32 -23.32 0.43 13.35
N ASP A 33 -24.13 -0.26 12.56
CA ASP A 33 -24.71 0.26 11.32
C ASP A 33 -26.02 0.99 11.62
N VAL A 34 -26.05 2.31 11.41
CA VAL A 34 -27.23 3.12 11.71
C VAL A 34 -28.17 3.37 10.53
N ARG A 35 -27.99 2.63 9.43
CA ARG A 35 -28.86 2.69 8.26
C ARG A 35 -30.11 1.85 8.48
N ALA A 36 -31.06 1.98 7.54
CA ALA A 36 -32.21 1.09 7.49
C ALA A 36 -31.78 -0.36 7.18
N ALA A 37 -32.51 -1.34 7.74
CA ALA A 37 -32.23 -2.77 7.54
C ALA A 37 -32.11 -3.19 6.07
N LYS A 38 -32.89 -2.56 5.18
CA LYS A 38 -32.81 -2.78 3.73
C LYS A 38 -31.44 -2.46 3.11
N ASP A 39 -30.73 -1.47 3.65
CA ASP A 39 -29.43 -1.06 3.13
C ASP A 39 -28.28 -1.85 3.78
N TYR A 40 -28.45 -2.24 5.06
CA TYR A 40 -27.59 -3.21 5.73
C TYR A 40 -27.59 -4.56 4.99
N ALA A 41 -28.77 -5.06 4.61
CA ALA A 41 -28.91 -6.32 3.90
C ALA A 41 -28.20 -6.35 2.53
N LYS A 42 -28.03 -5.19 1.87
CA LYS A 42 -27.32 -5.11 0.59
C LYS A 42 -25.80 -5.25 0.76
N SER A 43 -25.25 -4.61 1.78
CA SER A 43 -23.82 -4.64 2.12
C SER A 43 -23.64 -4.01 3.49
N HIS A 44 -22.74 -4.53 4.31
CA HIS A 44 -22.42 -3.99 5.63
C HIS A 44 -20.98 -4.36 6.00
N LEU A 45 -20.47 -3.75 7.07
CA LEU A 45 -19.18 -4.13 7.65
C LEU A 45 -19.30 -5.51 8.32
N PRO A 46 -18.31 -6.40 8.19
CA PRO A 46 -18.31 -7.68 8.90
C PRO A 46 -18.47 -7.50 10.41
N GLY A 47 -19.35 -8.30 11.02
CA GLY A 47 -19.63 -8.21 12.46
C GLY A 47 -20.44 -6.99 12.91
N ALA A 48 -20.87 -6.12 11.98
CA ALA A 48 -21.69 -4.97 12.33
C ALA A 48 -23.10 -5.37 12.78
N VAL A 49 -23.58 -4.76 13.85
CA VAL A 49 -24.97 -4.87 14.32
C VAL A 49 -25.79 -3.72 13.73
N ASN A 50 -26.93 -4.05 13.10
CA ASN A 50 -27.81 -3.03 12.54
C ASN A 50 -28.76 -2.46 13.60
N ILE A 51 -28.54 -1.19 13.94
CA ILE A 51 -29.40 -0.40 14.83
C ILE A 51 -29.69 0.93 14.13
N PRO A 52 -30.78 1.03 13.35
CA PRO A 52 -31.13 2.26 12.65
C PRO A 52 -31.14 3.47 13.58
N LEU A 53 -30.72 4.65 13.10
CA LEU A 53 -30.61 5.85 13.94
C LEU A 53 -31.89 6.18 14.73
N ALA A 54 -33.07 5.92 14.16
CA ALA A 54 -34.36 6.14 14.80
C ALA A 54 -34.60 5.21 16.01
N ASP A 55 -33.99 4.03 16.02
CA ASP A 55 -34.13 3.01 17.06
C ASP A 55 -32.99 3.05 18.08
N LEU A 56 -31.91 3.77 17.79
CA LEU A 56 -30.67 3.79 18.56
C LEU A 56 -30.89 4.12 20.05
N ARG A 57 -31.78 5.07 20.37
CA ARG A 57 -32.10 5.42 21.78
C ARG A 57 -32.80 4.29 22.53
N ARG A 58 -33.63 3.50 21.85
CA ARG A 58 -34.38 2.40 22.45
C ARG A 58 -33.54 1.13 22.57
N ARG A 59 -32.62 0.94 21.63
CA ARG A 59 -31.81 -0.27 21.48
C ARG A 59 -30.38 -0.12 21.98
N VAL A 60 -30.03 0.99 22.62
CA VAL A 60 -28.68 1.22 23.18
C VAL A 60 -28.27 0.16 24.20
N GLY A 61 -29.23 -0.45 24.90
CA GLY A 61 -28.97 -1.54 25.86
C GLY A 61 -28.45 -2.84 25.23
N GLU A 62 -28.44 -2.94 23.90
CA GLU A 62 -27.78 -4.04 23.18
C GLU A 62 -26.26 -3.86 23.08
N LEU A 63 -25.75 -2.66 23.41
CA LEU A 63 -24.33 -2.32 23.34
C LEU A 63 -23.70 -2.33 24.74
N ASP A 64 -22.46 -2.78 24.81
CA ASP A 64 -21.62 -2.64 26.00
C ASP A 64 -21.18 -1.17 26.14
N PRO A 65 -21.55 -0.44 27.22
CA PRO A 65 -21.16 0.95 27.40
C PRO A 65 -19.65 1.19 27.55
N GLN A 66 -18.88 0.16 27.91
CA GLN A 66 -17.44 0.26 28.16
C GLN A 66 -16.58 -0.15 26.95
N ALA A 67 -17.14 -0.89 26.00
CA ALA A 67 -16.38 -1.32 24.82
C ALA A 67 -16.32 -0.22 23.75
N PRO A 68 -15.15 -0.01 23.09
CA PRO A 68 -15.02 0.93 21.99
C PRO A 68 -16.05 0.66 20.90
N THR A 69 -16.74 1.71 20.47
CA THR A 69 -17.85 1.60 19.51
C THR A 69 -17.57 2.40 18.25
N VAL A 70 -17.78 1.81 17.08
CA VAL A 70 -17.67 2.47 15.78
C VAL A 70 -19.05 2.54 15.14
N THR A 71 -19.55 3.75 14.91
CA THR A 71 -20.79 3.98 14.17
C THR A 71 -20.52 4.31 12.71
N TYR A 72 -21.42 3.89 11.82
CA TYR A 72 -21.35 4.31 10.41
C TYR A 72 -22.72 4.37 9.74
N CYS A 73 -22.80 5.15 8.67
CA CYS A 73 -23.91 5.13 7.71
C CYS A 73 -23.40 4.92 6.28
N ASN A 74 -24.12 5.35 5.24
CA ASN A 74 -23.65 5.18 3.86
C ASN A 74 -22.38 6.01 3.55
N LYS A 75 -22.34 7.28 4.00
CA LYS A 75 -21.28 8.26 3.65
C LYS A 75 -20.64 8.96 4.87
N GLY A 76 -20.92 8.51 6.08
CA GLY A 76 -20.37 9.07 7.33
C GLY A 76 -21.13 10.24 7.96
N VAL A 77 -22.08 10.89 7.25
CA VAL A 77 -22.85 12.05 7.78
C VAL A 77 -23.78 11.63 8.92
N THR A 78 -24.70 10.71 8.66
CA THR A 78 -25.64 10.17 9.68
C THR A 78 -24.91 9.35 10.75
N GLY A 79 -23.73 8.80 10.45
CA GLY A 79 -22.89 8.10 11.42
C GLY A 79 -22.37 9.04 12.51
N ASN A 80 -22.06 10.30 12.16
CA ASN A 80 -21.69 11.32 13.14
C ASN A 80 -22.86 11.69 14.07
N ALA A 81 -24.08 11.79 13.52
CA ALA A 81 -25.27 12.02 14.34
C ALA A 81 -25.48 10.87 15.35
N ALA A 82 -25.30 9.62 14.92
CA ALA A 82 -25.36 8.45 15.80
C ALA A 82 -24.28 8.47 16.88
N GLN A 83 -23.05 8.83 16.53
CA GLN A 83 -21.94 8.95 17.47
C GLN A 83 -22.30 9.90 18.61
N ASN A 84 -22.81 11.09 18.29
CA ASN A 84 -23.21 12.07 19.30
C ASN A 84 -24.36 11.57 20.19
N VAL A 85 -25.32 10.84 19.60
CA VAL A 85 -26.42 10.22 20.38
C VAL A 85 -25.88 9.18 21.35
N LEU A 86 -24.97 8.30 20.92
CA LEU A 86 -24.41 7.25 21.79
C LEU A 86 -23.53 7.82 22.91
N LEU A 87 -22.71 8.83 22.62
CA LEU A 87 -21.93 9.53 23.65
C LEU A 87 -22.86 10.17 24.69
N ALA A 88 -23.96 10.80 24.25
CA ALA A 88 -24.96 11.38 25.16
C ALA A 88 -25.71 10.32 25.98
N LEU A 89 -25.76 9.07 25.51
CA LEU A 89 -26.36 7.93 26.22
C LEU A 89 -25.36 7.19 27.12
N GLY A 90 -24.11 7.67 27.22
CA GLY A 90 -23.13 7.19 28.20
C GLY A 90 -22.15 6.14 27.71
N LEU A 91 -22.02 5.91 26.40
CA LEU A 91 -20.94 5.08 25.86
C LEU A 91 -19.59 5.80 26.04
N ALA A 92 -18.59 5.06 26.54
CA ALA A 92 -17.30 5.61 26.93
C ALA A 92 -16.46 6.11 25.75
N GLU A 93 -16.43 5.34 24.65
CA GLU A 93 -15.66 5.65 23.46
C GLU A 93 -16.50 5.34 22.21
N VAL A 94 -16.83 6.39 21.44
CA VAL A 94 -17.57 6.24 20.19
C VAL A 94 -16.82 6.98 19.08
N MET A 95 -16.54 6.27 17.99
CA MET A 95 -15.89 6.78 16.77
C MET A 95 -16.85 6.70 15.60
N ASN A 96 -16.74 7.63 14.65
CA ASN A 96 -17.45 7.56 13.37
C ASN A 96 -16.51 7.04 12.28
N LEU A 97 -17.00 6.11 11.45
CA LEU A 97 -16.22 5.61 10.32
C LEU A 97 -16.17 6.66 9.19
N SER A 98 -14.95 7.07 8.83
CA SER A 98 -14.71 8.02 7.74
C SER A 98 -15.26 7.50 6.42
N GLY A 99 -16.14 8.28 5.79
CA GLY A 99 -16.78 7.93 4.51
C GLY A 99 -17.80 6.78 4.58
N GLY A 100 -18.03 6.20 5.78
CA GLY A 100 -19.04 5.18 6.02
C GLY A 100 -18.88 3.89 5.19
N ASN A 101 -19.98 3.17 5.00
CA ASN A 101 -19.99 1.90 4.28
C ASN A 101 -19.50 2.06 2.83
N SER A 102 -19.78 3.17 2.15
CA SER A 102 -19.33 3.36 0.77
C SER A 102 -17.81 3.33 0.64
N THR A 103 -17.12 4.01 1.56
CA THR A 103 -15.65 4.03 1.57
C THR A 103 -15.11 2.69 2.06
N TYR A 104 -15.71 2.09 3.08
CA TYR A 104 -15.31 0.76 3.56
C TYR A 104 -15.42 -0.32 2.49
N GLN A 105 -16.52 -0.36 1.72
CA GLN A 105 -16.69 -1.33 0.62
C GLN A 105 -15.69 -1.09 -0.52
N THR A 106 -15.28 0.16 -0.75
CA THR A 106 -14.20 0.47 -1.71
C THR A 106 -12.85 0.00 -1.18
N HIS A 107 -12.54 0.28 0.09
CA HIS A 107 -11.34 -0.22 0.77
C HIS A 107 -11.28 -1.76 0.73
N THR A 108 -12.38 -2.43 1.10
CA THR A 108 -12.49 -3.90 1.06
C THR A 108 -12.29 -4.43 -0.35
N ARG A 109 -12.87 -3.81 -1.38
CA ARG A 109 -12.64 -4.23 -2.78
C ARG A 109 -11.20 -4.00 -3.24
N GLN A 110 -10.54 -2.94 -2.79
CA GLN A 110 -9.13 -2.69 -3.07
C GLN A 110 -8.24 -3.72 -2.37
N MET A 111 -8.53 -4.04 -1.10
CA MET A 111 -7.84 -5.08 -0.35
C MET A 111 -8.11 -6.47 -0.92
N GLN A 112 -9.34 -6.81 -1.26
CA GLN A 112 -9.70 -8.06 -1.92
C GLN A 112 -9.07 -8.16 -3.31
N ARG A 113 -8.94 -7.06 -4.07
CA ARG A 113 -8.17 -7.07 -5.32
C ARG A 113 -6.68 -7.28 -5.05
N ALA A 114 -6.11 -6.65 -4.03
CA ALA A 114 -4.72 -6.88 -3.63
C ALA A 114 -4.47 -8.34 -3.17
N ILE A 115 -5.48 -8.97 -2.55
CA ILE A 115 -5.43 -10.37 -2.07
C ILE A 115 -5.82 -11.39 -3.16
N SER A 116 -6.70 -11.03 -4.11
CA SER A 116 -7.23 -11.90 -5.18
C SER A 116 -6.53 -11.72 -6.52
N LEU A 117 -5.64 -10.74 -6.68
CA LEU A 117 -4.52 -10.91 -7.58
C LEU A 117 -3.80 -12.18 -7.12
N PRO A 118 -3.37 -13.08 -8.02
CA PRO A 118 -2.70 -14.29 -7.61
C PRO A 118 -1.42 -13.92 -6.86
N SER A 119 -1.51 -13.90 -5.53
CA SER A 119 -0.40 -14.09 -4.63
C SER A 119 0.07 -15.52 -4.86
N THR A 120 0.91 -15.71 -5.88
CA THR A 120 1.54 -17.00 -6.11
C THR A 120 2.48 -17.23 -4.93
N ILE A 121 2.01 -18.01 -3.94
CA ILE A 121 2.82 -18.73 -2.96
C ILE A 121 3.72 -17.80 -2.13
N LYS A 122 3.45 -17.64 -0.82
CA LYS A 122 4.49 -17.15 0.11
C LYS A 122 5.68 -18.11 -0.05
N PRO A 123 6.80 -17.70 -0.64
CA PRO A 123 7.81 -18.67 -0.93
C PRO A 123 8.55 -19.03 0.35
N SER A 124 8.99 -20.27 0.49
CA SER A 124 9.99 -20.65 1.51
C SER A 124 11.37 -20.06 1.21
N HIS A 125 11.45 -19.08 0.28
CA HIS A 125 12.62 -18.38 -0.20
C HIS A 125 12.41 -16.86 -0.06
N LEU A 126 13.51 -16.13 0.02
CA LEU A 126 13.49 -14.66 0.07
C LEU A 126 12.80 -14.12 -1.18
N PRO A 127 11.92 -13.09 -1.07
CA PRO A 127 11.27 -12.48 -2.23
C PRO A 127 12.27 -12.11 -3.32
N HIS A 128 11.96 -12.43 -4.57
CA HIS A 128 12.83 -12.14 -5.72
C HIS A 128 12.27 -11.00 -6.57
N VAL A 129 13.01 -9.89 -6.61
CA VAL A 129 12.71 -8.73 -7.45
C VAL A 129 13.61 -8.69 -8.70
N LEU A 130 13.00 -8.50 -9.86
CA LEU A 130 13.67 -8.23 -11.14
C LEU A 130 13.41 -6.79 -11.59
N PHE A 131 14.46 -5.97 -11.67
CA PHE A 131 14.38 -4.63 -12.24
C PHE A 131 14.74 -4.64 -13.74
N LEU A 132 13.86 -4.07 -14.57
CA LEU A 132 14.01 -3.98 -16.02
C LEU A 132 14.06 -2.52 -16.48
N CYS A 133 15.03 -2.20 -17.32
CA CYS A 133 14.99 -1.02 -18.19
C CYS A 133 15.43 -1.40 -19.60
N VAL A 134 15.43 -0.50 -20.57
CA VAL A 134 15.82 -0.86 -21.95
C VAL A 134 17.26 -1.40 -22.00
N HIS A 135 18.24 -0.59 -21.59
CA HIS A 135 19.65 -0.91 -21.77
C HIS A 135 20.33 -1.63 -20.60
N ASN A 136 19.65 -1.81 -19.47
CA ASN A 136 20.25 -2.34 -18.23
C ASN A 136 21.60 -1.72 -17.82
N ALA A 137 21.83 -0.45 -18.17
CA ALA A 137 23.04 0.29 -17.84
C ALA A 137 22.83 1.32 -16.72
N GLY A 138 21.66 1.96 -16.66
CA GLY A 138 21.36 3.05 -15.71
C GLY A 138 20.31 2.69 -14.67
N LYS A 139 19.06 3.10 -14.90
CA LYS A 139 17.95 3.03 -13.91
C LYS A 139 17.77 1.67 -13.23
N SER A 140 17.75 0.56 -13.98
CA SER A 140 17.59 -0.77 -13.37
C SER A 140 18.81 -1.19 -12.55
N GLN A 141 20.03 -0.79 -12.96
CA GLN A 141 21.24 -1.02 -12.16
C GLN A 141 21.24 -0.19 -10.88
N MET A 142 20.79 1.07 -10.95
CA MET A 142 20.65 1.91 -9.76
C MET A 142 19.67 1.31 -8.75
N ALA A 143 18.49 0.89 -9.22
CA ALA A 143 17.49 0.24 -8.38
C ALA A 143 18.04 -1.04 -7.74
N GLY A 144 18.72 -1.88 -8.53
CA GLY A 144 19.35 -3.10 -8.04
C GLY A 144 20.42 -2.84 -6.99
N ALA A 145 21.32 -1.88 -7.23
CA ALA A 145 22.37 -1.51 -6.29
C ALA A 145 21.80 -1.01 -4.95
N LEU A 146 20.80 -0.11 -5.00
CA LEU A 146 20.16 0.44 -3.81
C LEU A 146 19.41 -0.63 -3.02
N MET A 147 18.65 -1.49 -3.69
CA MET A 147 17.89 -2.54 -3.00
C MET A 147 18.81 -3.58 -2.36
N ARG A 148 19.89 -3.99 -3.01
CA ARG A 148 20.88 -4.89 -2.41
C ARG A 148 21.58 -4.27 -1.21
N HIS A 149 21.96 -2.99 -1.32
CA HIS A 149 22.63 -2.29 -0.23
C HIS A 149 21.77 -2.21 1.03
N LEU A 150 20.47 -1.93 0.87
CA LEU A 150 19.56 -1.70 1.99
C LEU A 150 18.86 -2.98 2.48
N TYR A 151 18.65 -3.97 1.61
CA TYR A 151 17.75 -5.12 1.84
C TYR A 151 18.28 -6.47 1.34
N GLY A 152 19.55 -6.58 0.94
CA GLY A 152 20.10 -7.79 0.31
C GLY A 152 19.99 -9.08 1.11
N ASP A 153 19.93 -8.99 2.45
CA ASP A 153 19.75 -10.16 3.33
C ASP A 153 18.29 -10.66 3.38
N ARG A 154 17.35 -9.89 2.82
CA ARG A 154 15.90 -10.14 2.90
C ARG A 154 15.26 -10.31 1.53
N ILE A 155 15.91 -9.89 0.46
CA ILE A 155 15.35 -9.84 -0.90
C ILE A 155 16.42 -10.26 -1.90
N VAL A 156 16.08 -11.20 -2.80
CA VAL A 156 16.91 -11.54 -3.96
C VAL A 156 16.70 -10.49 -5.03
N VAL A 157 17.78 -9.92 -5.56
CA VAL A 157 17.70 -8.80 -6.50
C VAL A 157 18.45 -9.11 -7.80
N THR A 158 17.71 -9.06 -8.90
CA THR A 158 18.24 -9.19 -10.26
C THR A 158 17.90 -7.98 -11.12
N THR A 159 18.72 -7.71 -12.11
CA THR A 159 18.50 -6.65 -13.10
C THR A 159 18.65 -7.23 -14.50
N ALA A 160 17.92 -6.70 -15.48
CA ALA A 160 18.09 -7.03 -16.89
C ALA A 160 17.55 -5.92 -17.78
N GLY A 161 17.67 -6.10 -19.10
CA GLY A 161 17.11 -5.19 -20.08
C GLY A 161 16.66 -5.85 -21.38
N THR A 162 15.82 -5.13 -22.12
CA THR A 162 15.25 -5.61 -23.39
C THR A 162 16.19 -5.40 -24.57
N GLY A 163 17.17 -4.49 -24.45
CA GLY A 163 18.24 -4.24 -25.41
C GLY A 163 19.47 -3.74 -24.67
N PRO A 164 20.22 -4.62 -23.98
CA PRO A 164 21.29 -4.24 -23.06
C PRO A 164 22.47 -3.55 -23.77
N ASP A 165 23.09 -2.57 -23.11
CA ASP A 165 24.36 -1.97 -23.55
C ASP A 165 25.56 -2.85 -23.17
N ASP A 166 26.78 -2.43 -23.52
CA ASP A 166 28.01 -3.18 -23.21
C ASP A 166 28.48 -3.01 -21.75
N ALA A 167 28.10 -1.91 -21.10
CA ALA A 167 28.58 -1.55 -19.77
C ALA A 167 27.53 -0.81 -18.92
N VAL A 168 27.70 -0.86 -17.60
CA VAL A 168 26.94 -0.03 -16.66
C VAL A 168 27.32 1.44 -16.89
N ASP A 169 26.35 2.34 -16.84
CA ASP A 169 26.57 3.78 -17.00
C ASP A 169 27.41 4.34 -15.85
N ASP A 170 28.53 4.99 -16.18
CA ASP A 170 29.50 5.49 -15.20
C ASP A 170 28.90 6.53 -14.25
N ALA A 171 28.03 7.40 -14.77
CA ALA A 171 27.32 8.38 -13.94
C ALA A 171 26.41 7.67 -12.94
N SER A 172 25.63 6.70 -13.39
CA SER A 172 24.75 5.89 -12.54
C SER A 172 25.53 5.16 -11.44
N ALA A 173 26.64 4.51 -11.80
CA ALA A 173 27.51 3.78 -10.85
C ALA A 173 28.11 4.71 -9.79
N ARG A 174 28.65 5.86 -10.20
CA ARG A 174 29.21 6.87 -9.28
C ARG A 174 28.15 7.45 -8.36
N ILE A 175 26.97 7.78 -8.88
CA ILE A 175 25.91 8.45 -8.13
C ILE A 175 25.24 7.55 -7.09
N VAL A 176 25.14 6.24 -7.33
CA VAL A 176 24.68 5.31 -6.27
C VAL A 176 25.76 5.07 -5.20
N ALA A 177 27.04 5.15 -5.55
CA ALA A 177 28.15 5.04 -4.60
C ALA A 177 28.16 6.18 -3.57
N GLU A 178 27.61 7.36 -3.90
CA GLU A 178 27.40 8.44 -2.93
C GLU A 178 26.53 8.00 -1.73
N LEU A 179 25.65 7.01 -1.91
CA LEU A 179 24.81 6.43 -0.87
C LEU A 179 25.38 5.13 -0.28
N GLY A 180 26.62 4.77 -0.60
CA GLY A 180 27.25 3.52 -0.15
C GLY A 180 26.81 2.26 -0.90
N ALA A 181 25.94 2.40 -1.91
CA ALA A 181 25.54 1.29 -2.78
C ALA A 181 26.60 1.02 -3.87
N SER A 182 26.61 -0.19 -4.42
CA SER A 182 27.62 -0.61 -5.41
C SER A 182 26.98 -1.35 -6.58
N THR A 183 27.50 -1.09 -7.79
CA THR A 183 27.23 -1.85 -9.01
C THR A 183 28.37 -2.82 -9.36
N ALA A 184 29.36 -2.99 -8.46
CA ALA A 184 30.50 -3.86 -8.71
C ALA A 184 30.06 -5.31 -8.96
N GLY A 185 30.60 -5.91 -10.04
CA GLY A 185 30.24 -7.27 -10.47
C GLY A 185 28.94 -7.35 -11.29
N GLU A 186 28.18 -6.26 -11.42
CA GLU A 186 27.05 -6.20 -12.34
C GLU A 186 27.50 -5.80 -13.75
N HIS A 187 26.73 -6.26 -14.73
CA HIS A 187 26.85 -5.90 -16.14
C HIS A 187 25.46 -5.88 -16.75
N PRO A 188 25.24 -5.11 -17.83
CA PRO A 188 24.00 -5.19 -18.58
C PRO A 188 23.79 -6.59 -19.17
N LYS A 189 22.59 -7.12 -19.02
CA LYS A 189 22.23 -8.46 -19.50
C LYS A 189 20.81 -8.48 -20.02
N ALA A 190 20.60 -9.31 -21.05
CA ALA A 190 19.28 -9.45 -21.66
C ALA A 190 18.31 -10.13 -20.69
N VAL A 191 17.06 -9.67 -20.69
CA VAL A 191 15.98 -10.35 -19.96
C VAL A 191 15.74 -11.73 -20.58
N THR A 192 15.57 -12.74 -19.73
CA THR A 192 15.28 -14.12 -20.15
C THR A 192 14.01 -14.64 -19.51
N ALA A 193 13.38 -15.64 -20.11
CA ALA A 193 12.20 -16.30 -19.54
C ALA A 193 12.48 -16.83 -18.13
N ALA A 194 13.66 -17.43 -17.90
CA ALA A 194 14.04 -17.93 -16.58
C ALA A 194 14.11 -16.82 -15.51
N MET A 195 14.56 -15.61 -15.88
CA MET A 195 14.56 -14.47 -14.95
C MET A 195 13.14 -14.00 -14.63
N LEU A 196 12.27 -13.99 -15.63
CA LEU A 196 10.86 -13.61 -15.44
C LEU A 196 10.12 -14.64 -14.56
N ASP A 197 10.33 -15.93 -14.82
CA ASP A 197 9.70 -17.02 -14.07
C ASP A 197 10.15 -17.06 -12.61
N ALA A 198 11.44 -16.80 -12.36
CA ALA A 198 12.02 -16.78 -11.02
C ALA A 198 11.57 -15.58 -10.18
N ALA A 199 11.21 -14.46 -10.82
CA ALA A 199 10.85 -13.24 -10.11
C ALA A 199 9.42 -13.32 -9.53
N ASP A 200 9.31 -12.96 -8.25
CA ASP A 200 8.03 -12.71 -7.59
C ASP A 200 7.47 -11.32 -7.97
N ARG A 201 8.37 -10.36 -8.21
CA ARG A 201 8.03 -9.01 -8.69
C ARG A 201 8.94 -8.57 -9.83
N ILE A 202 8.32 -8.05 -10.89
CA ILE A 202 8.99 -7.54 -12.08
C ILE A 202 8.71 -6.04 -12.18
N ILE A 203 9.75 -5.23 -12.08
CA ILE A 203 9.64 -3.77 -12.04
C ILE A 203 10.19 -3.18 -13.34
N LEU A 204 9.33 -2.62 -14.16
CA LEU A 204 9.70 -1.89 -15.39
C LEU A 204 9.98 -0.43 -15.04
N ILE A 205 11.20 0.06 -15.30
CA ILE A 205 11.60 1.43 -14.97
C ILE A 205 11.69 2.29 -16.24
N GLY A 206 10.80 3.27 -16.34
CA GLY A 206 10.66 4.17 -17.49
C GLY A 206 9.59 3.72 -18.49
N PRO A 207 9.19 4.60 -19.42
CA PRO A 207 8.09 4.33 -20.35
C PRO A 207 8.46 3.36 -21.48
N ASP A 208 9.72 3.34 -21.90
CA ASP A 208 10.14 2.67 -23.16
C ASP A 208 10.34 1.17 -23.04
N VAL A 209 10.30 0.62 -21.82
CA VAL A 209 10.43 -0.82 -21.60
C VAL A 209 9.16 -1.50 -22.10
N GLN A 210 9.28 -2.29 -23.16
CA GLN A 210 8.15 -3.08 -23.67
C GLN A 210 8.31 -4.53 -23.23
N LEU A 211 7.33 -5.01 -22.45
CA LEU A 211 7.23 -6.39 -22.02
C LEU A 211 5.74 -6.75 -22.04
N ASN A 212 5.37 -7.78 -22.80
CA ASN A 212 4.01 -8.30 -22.87
C ASN A 212 4.00 -9.75 -22.39
N PRO A 213 4.16 -9.99 -21.08
CA PRO A 213 4.15 -11.35 -20.55
C PRO A 213 2.73 -11.92 -20.59
N PRO A 214 2.58 -13.23 -20.85
CA PRO A 214 1.28 -13.89 -20.75
C PRO A 214 0.78 -13.92 -19.29
N GLU A 215 -0.53 -14.02 -19.08
CA GLU A 215 -1.06 -14.34 -17.76
C GLU A 215 -0.58 -15.75 -17.33
N PRO A 216 -0.29 -15.98 -16.03
CA PRO A 216 -0.46 -15.06 -14.89
C PRO A 216 0.77 -14.17 -14.60
N LEU A 217 1.83 -14.23 -15.41
CA LEU A 217 3.06 -13.47 -15.17
C LEU A 217 2.83 -11.94 -15.21
N ALA A 218 1.84 -11.50 -15.99
CA ALA A 218 1.40 -10.11 -16.05
C ALA A 218 1.03 -9.52 -14.67
N ASP A 219 0.50 -10.32 -13.76
CA ASP A 219 0.11 -9.86 -12.41
C ASP A 219 1.30 -9.52 -11.51
N ARG A 220 2.50 -9.99 -11.87
CA ARG A 220 3.76 -9.69 -11.15
C ARG A 220 4.44 -8.42 -11.63
N VAL A 221 3.94 -7.82 -12.71
CA VAL A 221 4.58 -6.69 -13.39
C VAL A 221 4.04 -5.37 -12.85
N GLU A 222 4.95 -4.50 -12.43
CA GLU A 222 4.68 -3.13 -12.05
C GLU A 222 5.54 -2.18 -12.89
N ARG A 223 4.98 -1.03 -13.30
CA ARG A 223 5.75 0.02 -13.97
C ARG A 223 5.98 1.19 -13.04
N TRP A 224 7.24 1.57 -12.89
CA TRP A 224 7.64 2.79 -12.21
C TRP A 224 7.81 3.93 -13.21
N PRO A 225 6.92 4.93 -13.19
CA PRO A 225 7.19 6.19 -13.86
C PRO A 225 8.31 6.90 -13.11
N ILE A 226 9.37 7.22 -13.85
CA ILE A 226 10.48 8.05 -13.41
C ILE A 226 10.45 9.29 -14.29
N HIS A 227 10.29 10.45 -13.68
CA HIS A 227 10.38 11.72 -14.37
C HIS A 227 11.83 11.94 -14.79
N ASP A 228 12.04 12.35 -16.04
CA ASP A 228 13.36 12.69 -16.56
C ASP A 228 13.62 14.19 -16.33
N PRO A 229 14.54 14.56 -15.42
CA PRO A 229 14.81 15.98 -15.13
C PRO A 229 15.33 16.77 -16.35
N ALA A 230 15.76 16.10 -17.43
CA ALA A 230 16.09 16.76 -18.68
C ALA A 230 14.88 17.54 -19.25
N ASP A 231 13.65 17.07 -19.00
CA ASP A 231 12.42 17.76 -19.41
C ASP A 231 12.26 19.12 -18.69
N ASP A 232 12.89 19.28 -17.52
CA ASP A 232 12.94 20.53 -16.75
C ASP A 232 14.23 21.34 -17.00
N GLY A 233 15.05 20.92 -17.96
CA GLY A 233 16.35 21.56 -18.27
C GLY A 233 17.48 21.21 -17.28
N ILE A 234 17.30 20.18 -16.46
CA ILE A 234 18.32 19.69 -15.53
C ILE A 234 19.13 18.58 -16.20
N GLU A 235 20.44 18.72 -16.26
CA GLU A 235 21.35 17.79 -16.94
C GLU A 235 22.46 17.25 -16.02
N GLY A 236 23.31 16.38 -16.58
CA GLY A 236 24.52 15.86 -15.92
C GLY A 236 24.25 15.11 -14.61
N ASP A 237 25.11 15.35 -13.62
CA ASP A 237 25.05 14.66 -12.32
C ASP A 237 23.79 14.99 -11.54
N GLU A 238 23.30 16.23 -11.63
CA GLU A 238 22.10 16.66 -10.93
C GLU A 238 20.87 15.91 -11.43
N ARG A 239 20.75 15.75 -12.75
CA ARG A 239 19.73 14.90 -13.37
C ARG A 239 19.80 13.47 -12.84
N THR A 240 21.01 12.92 -12.78
CA THR A 240 21.24 11.53 -12.34
C THR A 240 20.91 11.33 -10.86
N ARG A 241 21.23 12.31 -9.99
CA ARG A 241 20.83 12.29 -8.57
C ARG A 241 19.31 12.37 -8.39
N ASN A 242 18.64 13.25 -9.14
CA ASN A 242 17.18 13.34 -9.11
C ASN A 242 16.50 12.01 -9.52
N ILE A 243 17.06 11.32 -10.53
CA ILE A 243 16.59 9.98 -10.92
C ILE A 243 16.87 8.95 -9.81
N ARG A 244 18.08 8.96 -9.22
CA ARG A 244 18.45 8.08 -8.09
C ARG A 244 17.47 8.23 -6.93
N ASP A 245 17.15 9.44 -6.53
CA ASP A 245 16.34 9.70 -5.33
C ASP A 245 14.87 9.28 -5.55
N GLN A 246 14.33 9.48 -6.77
CA GLN A 246 13.04 8.92 -7.17
C GLN A 246 13.04 7.38 -7.07
N ILE A 247 14.10 6.73 -7.55
CA ILE A 247 14.24 5.26 -7.50
C ILE A 247 14.39 4.78 -6.05
N ALA A 248 15.20 5.45 -5.23
CA ALA A 248 15.43 5.09 -3.84
C ALA A 248 14.13 5.07 -3.02
N ASN A 249 13.27 6.09 -3.19
CA ASN A 249 11.97 6.17 -2.53
C ASN A 249 11.06 4.98 -2.92
N ARG A 250 11.05 4.61 -4.20
CA ARG A 250 10.25 3.47 -4.69
C ARG A 250 10.80 2.13 -4.24
N VAL A 251 12.13 1.96 -4.23
CA VAL A 251 12.82 0.79 -3.67
C VAL A 251 12.45 0.59 -2.21
N HIS A 252 12.46 1.65 -1.40
CA HIS A 252 12.08 1.59 0.01
C HIS A 252 10.62 1.14 0.20
N ALA A 253 9.70 1.72 -0.59
CA ALA A 253 8.28 1.36 -0.54
C ALA A 253 8.05 -0.12 -0.89
N LEU A 254 8.64 -0.60 -1.99
CA LEU A 254 8.52 -2.00 -2.42
C LEU A 254 9.16 -2.96 -1.43
N ALA A 255 10.34 -2.64 -0.89
CA ALA A 255 10.98 -3.49 0.10
C ALA A 255 10.15 -3.61 1.38
N THR A 256 9.52 -2.52 1.81
CA THR A 256 8.61 -2.52 2.96
C THR A 256 7.41 -3.43 2.71
N GLU A 257 6.78 -3.30 1.53
CA GLU A 257 5.67 -4.18 1.12
C GLU A 257 6.06 -5.67 1.16
N LEU A 258 7.23 -6.02 0.63
CA LEU A 258 7.68 -7.40 0.49
C LEU A 258 8.19 -8.04 1.79
N THR A 259 8.54 -7.23 2.79
CA THR A 259 9.15 -7.71 4.05
C THR A 259 8.26 -7.53 5.28
N SER A 260 7.03 -7.04 5.09
CA SER A 260 5.98 -6.95 6.11
C SER A 260 5.25 -8.29 6.31
#